data_AF-A0A255EL41-F1
#
_entry.id   AF-A0A255EL41-F1
#
_cell.length_a   1.000
_cell.length_b   1.000
_cell.length_c   1.000
_cell.angle_alpha   90.00
_cell.angle_beta   90.00
_cell.angle_gamma   90.00
#
_symmetry.space_group_name_H-M   'P 1'
#
loop_
_entity.id
_entity.type
_entity.pdbx_description
1 polymer ?
#
loop_
_entity_poly.entity_id
_entity_poly.type
_entity_poly.pdbx_seq_one_letter_code
_entity_poly.pdbx_strand_id
1 'polypeptide(L)'
;MSSFTVTPSGLQSAGQSITPAADGLDGINVPAPNVQMYGELVGSAATDAEPATTTALNGLADALSMTVASIGTRLDDNATCYLTTEDDNGSLSMGIDVGVVI
;
A
#
# COMPACT_ATOMS: atom_id res chain seq x y z
N MET A 1 -20.11 23.16 -12.43
CA MET A 1 -18.84 22.60 -11.90
C MET A 1 -19.18 21.91 -10.59
N SER A 2 -18.96 20.59 -10.47
CA SER A 2 -18.92 19.97 -9.15
C SER A 2 -17.60 20.38 -8.49
N SER A 3 -17.63 20.94 -7.29
CA SER A 3 -16.40 21.18 -6.54
C SER A 3 -15.75 19.83 -6.23
N PHE A 4 -14.48 19.69 -6.56
CA PHE A 4 -13.67 18.57 -6.11
C PHE A 4 -13.31 18.84 -4.65
N THR A 5 -13.90 18.09 -3.73
CA THR A 5 -13.60 18.17 -2.30
C THR A 5 -12.84 16.92 -1.92
N VAL A 6 -11.59 17.08 -1.48
CA VAL A 6 -10.82 16.00 -0.88
C VAL A 6 -10.93 16.13 0.63
N THR A 7 -11.14 15.01 1.31
CA THR A 7 -11.16 14.97 2.77
C THR A 7 -9.87 14.31 3.26
N PRO A 8 -8.88 15.08 3.75
CA PRO A 8 -7.57 14.53 4.15
C PRO A 8 -7.68 13.42 5.20
N SER A 9 -8.62 13.53 6.14
CA SER A 9 -8.87 12.49 7.15
C SER A 9 -9.37 11.17 6.55
N GLY A 10 -10.06 11.22 5.40
CA GLY A 10 -10.46 10.04 4.65
C GLY A 10 -9.25 9.32 4.02
N LEU A 11 -8.28 10.08 3.51
CA LEU A 11 -7.03 9.54 2.99
C LEU A 11 -6.17 8.91 4.10
N GLN A 12 -6.03 9.58 5.25
CA GLN A 12 -5.32 9.03 6.42
C GLN A 12 -5.98 7.75 6.94
N SER A 13 -7.31 7.74 7.04
CA SER A 13 -8.05 6.55 7.47
C SER A 13 -7.84 5.39 6.48
N ALA A 14 -7.83 5.68 5.18
CA ALA A 14 -7.53 4.68 4.17
C ALA A 14 -6.10 4.15 4.31
N GLY A 15 -5.08 5.03 4.44
CA GLY A 15 -3.69 4.64 4.67
C GLY A 15 -3.54 3.69 5.86
N GLN A 16 -4.06 4.09 7.02
CA GLN A 16 -4.06 3.28 8.25
C GLN A 16 -4.78 1.94 8.09
N SER A 17 -5.83 1.86 7.26
CA SER A 17 -6.57 0.62 7.05
C SER A 17 -5.80 -0.41 6.22
N ILE A 18 -4.89 0.03 5.34
CA ILE A 18 -4.18 -0.90 4.43
C ILE A 18 -2.80 -1.31 4.95
N THR A 19 -2.16 -0.50 5.80
CA THR A 19 -0.84 -0.82 6.37
C THR A 19 -0.80 -2.21 7.03
N PRO A 20 -1.79 -2.62 7.86
CA PRO A 20 -1.79 -3.96 8.45
C PRO A 20 -1.86 -5.09 7.41
N ALA A 21 -2.40 -4.83 6.22
CA ALA A 21 -2.43 -5.81 5.14
C ALA A 21 -1.04 -5.98 4.49
N ALA A 22 -0.23 -4.92 4.40
CA ALA A 22 1.16 -5.03 3.98
C ALA A 22 1.96 -5.83 5.02
N ASP A 23 1.81 -5.53 6.31
CA ASP A 23 2.49 -6.23 7.40
C ASP A 23 2.11 -7.72 7.46
N GLY A 24 0.83 -8.05 7.18
CA GLY A 24 0.36 -9.43 7.14
C GLY A 24 0.86 -10.24 5.95
N LEU A 25 1.29 -9.57 4.87
CA LEU A 25 1.88 -10.18 3.68
C LEU A 25 3.40 -10.24 3.76
N ASP A 26 4.02 -9.27 4.45
CA ASP A 26 5.46 -9.26 4.70
C ASP A 26 5.87 -10.46 5.55
N GLY A 27 6.87 -11.19 5.08
CA GLY A 27 7.36 -12.40 5.76
C GLY A 27 6.47 -13.64 5.61
N ILE A 28 5.42 -13.63 4.77
CA ILE A 28 4.77 -14.88 4.35
C ILE A 28 5.80 -15.71 3.59
N ASN A 29 6.11 -16.89 4.12
CA ASN A 29 6.95 -17.87 3.45
C ASN A 29 6.20 -19.20 3.38
N VAL A 30 5.72 -19.52 2.19
CA VAL A 30 5.08 -20.81 1.91
C VAL A 30 6.20 -21.83 1.67
N PRO A 31 6.30 -22.91 2.46
CA PRO A 31 7.26 -23.98 2.19
C PRO A 31 6.80 -24.80 0.98
N ALA A 32 7.77 -25.32 0.22
CA ALA A 32 7.48 -26.26 -0.85
C ALA A 32 6.86 -27.56 -0.28
N PRO A 33 5.78 -28.08 -0.88
CA PRO A 33 5.20 -29.36 -0.50
C PRO A 33 6.19 -30.53 -0.63
N ASN A 34 6.05 -31.55 0.21
CA ASN A 34 6.83 -32.77 0.05
C ASN A 34 6.34 -33.56 -1.18
N VAL A 35 7.18 -33.60 -2.22
CA VAL A 35 6.88 -34.26 -3.50
C VAL A 35 6.59 -35.76 -3.37
N GLN A 36 7.06 -36.41 -2.31
CA GLN A 36 6.82 -37.82 -2.02
C GLN A 36 5.34 -38.13 -1.73
N MET A 37 4.54 -37.10 -1.43
CA MET A 37 3.10 -37.24 -1.21
C MET A 37 2.32 -37.55 -2.49
N TYR A 38 2.87 -37.26 -3.67
CA TYR A 38 2.14 -37.35 -4.93
C TYR A 38 2.24 -38.71 -5.64
N GLY A 39 2.94 -39.70 -5.06
CA GLY A 39 3.23 -40.97 -5.74
C GLY A 39 4.24 -40.81 -6.87
N GLU A 40 4.71 -41.91 -7.45
CA GLU A 40 5.95 -41.92 -8.27
C GLU A 40 5.85 -41.09 -9.57
N LEU A 41 4.74 -41.24 -10.31
CA LEU A 41 4.52 -40.51 -11.58
C LEU A 41 4.39 -39.00 -11.36
N VAL A 42 3.56 -38.59 -10.41
CA VAL A 42 3.29 -37.16 -10.15
C VAL A 42 4.43 -36.53 -9.34
N GLY A 43 5.09 -37.28 -8.46
CA GLY A 43 6.25 -36.84 -7.69
C GLY A 43 7.43 -36.42 -8.57
N SER A 44 7.65 -37.09 -9.71
CA SER A 44 8.68 -36.71 -10.67
C SER A 44 8.43 -35.32 -11.29
N ALA A 45 7.19 -35.04 -11.71
CA ALA A 45 6.81 -33.71 -12.21
C ALA A 45 6.78 -32.65 -11.10
N ALA A 46 6.34 -33.02 -9.90
CA ALA A 46 6.30 -32.15 -8.73
C ALA A 46 7.70 -31.72 -8.26
N THR A 47 8.73 -32.53 -8.53
CA THR A 47 10.13 -32.21 -8.18
C THR A 47 10.59 -30.88 -8.79
N ASP A 48 10.11 -30.57 -10.00
CA ASP A 48 10.42 -29.31 -10.68
C ASP A 48 9.31 -28.25 -10.46
N ALA A 49 8.05 -28.67 -10.46
CA ALA A 49 6.92 -27.75 -10.40
C ALA A 49 6.71 -27.12 -9.02
N GLU A 50 6.90 -27.87 -7.93
CA GLU A 50 6.66 -27.37 -6.57
C GLU A 50 7.64 -26.25 -6.19
N PRO A 51 8.97 -26.38 -6.37
CA PRO A 51 9.90 -25.29 -6.07
C PRO A 51 9.62 -24.03 -6.90
N ALA A 52 9.29 -24.18 -8.18
CA ALA A 52 8.96 -23.06 -9.06
C ALA A 52 7.68 -22.35 -8.60
N THR A 53 6.64 -23.12 -8.27
CA THR A 53 5.36 -22.60 -7.77
C THR A 53 5.54 -21.89 -6.43
N THR A 54 6.27 -22.49 -5.49
CA THR A 54 6.60 -21.87 -4.20
C THR A 54 7.37 -20.57 -4.37
N THR A 55 8.37 -20.54 -5.25
CA THR A 55 9.14 -19.32 -5.54
C THR A 55 8.23 -18.22 -6.10
N ALA A 56 7.34 -18.57 -7.05
CA ALA A 56 6.41 -17.62 -7.63
C ALA A 56 5.40 -17.08 -6.61
N LEU A 57 4.89 -17.94 -5.71
CA LEU A 57 3.94 -17.54 -4.66
C LEU A 57 4.58 -16.60 -3.64
N ASN A 58 5.79 -16.92 -3.16
CA ASN A 58 6.50 -16.07 -2.21
C ASN A 58 6.87 -14.73 -2.86
N GLY A 59 7.37 -14.74 -4.11
CA GLY A 59 7.65 -13.51 -4.84
C GLY A 59 6.40 -12.66 -5.10
N LEU A 60 5.23 -13.28 -5.31
CA LEU A 60 3.96 -12.57 -5.42
C LEU A 60 3.55 -11.94 -4.08
N ALA A 61 3.71 -12.65 -2.96
CA ALA A 61 3.41 -12.13 -1.64
C ALA A 61 4.29 -10.90 -1.32
N ASP A 62 5.59 -10.98 -1.59
CA ASP A 62 6.54 -9.88 -1.43
C ASP A 62 6.14 -8.66 -2.28
N ALA A 63 5.87 -8.88 -3.57
CA ALA A 63 5.48 -7.81 -4.49
C ALA A 63 4.16 -7.14 -4.08
N LEU A 64 3.19 -7.93 -3.59
CA LEU A 64 1.92 -7.42 -3.10
C LEU A 64 2.12 -6.61 -1.81
N SER A 65 2.92 -7.11 -0.86
CA SER A 65 3.26 -6.39 0.37
C SER A 65 3.88 -5.02 0.06
N MET A 66 4.89 -4.97 -0.82
CA MET A 66 5.54 -3.73 -1.24
C MET A 66 4.55 -2.76 -1.91
N THR A 67 3.64 -3.27 -2.74
CA THR A 67 2.65 -2.45 -3.44
C THR A 67 1.65 -1.84 -2.46
N VAL A 68 1.14 -2.63 -1.51
CA VAL A 68 0.20 -2.18 -0.49
C VAL A 68 0.87 -1.14 0.42
N ALA A 69 2.10 -1.41 0.88
CA ALA A 69 2.87 -0.45 1.68
C ALA A 69 3.05 0.88 0.93
N SER A 70 3.43 0.83 -0.35
CA SER A 70 3.60 2.03 -1.19
C SER A 70 2.30 2.83 -1.35
N ILE A 71 1.17 2.17 -1.52
CA ILE A 71 -0.14 2.85 -1.58
C ILE A 71 -0.44 3.54 -0.24
N GLY A 72 -0.14 2.89 0.88
CA GLY A 72 -0.35 3.43 2.22
C GLY A 72 0.43 4.73 2.42
N THR A 73 1.73 4.70 2.12
CA THR A 73 2.59 5.89 2.15
C THR A 73 2.05 7.02 1.26
N ARG A 74 1.63 6.70 0.03
CA ARG A 74 1.10 7.72 -0.89
C ARG A 74 -0.21 8.35 -0.41
N LEU A 75 -1.05 7.60 0.31
CA LEU A 75 -2.27 8.13 0.90
C LEU A 75 -1.94 9.13 2.03
N ASP A 76 -1.00 8.77 2.90
CA ASP A 76 -0.55 9.64 4.00
C ASP A 76 0.18 10.89 3.48
N ASP A 77 1.05 10.74 2.48
CA ASP A 77 1.75 11.85 1.82
C ASP A 77 0.75 12.82 1.18
N ASN A 78 -0.25 12.30 0.47
CA ASN A 78 -1.30 13.11 -0.14
C ASN A 78 -2.13 13.84 0.92
N ALA A 79 -2.51 13.16 2.00
CA ALA A 79 -3.27 13.80 3.08
C ALA A 79 -2.49 14.95 3.70
N THR A 80 -1.20 14.74 3.95
CA THR A 80 -0.30 15.76 4.49
C THR A 80 -0.18 16.94 3.53
N CYS A 81 -0.01 16.68 2.23
CA CYS A 81 0.07 17.71 1.19
C CYS A 81 -1.19 18.60 1.17
N TYR A 82 -2.40 18.00 1.25
CA TYR A 82 -3.64 18.78 1.33
C TYR A 82 -3.70 19.65 2.59
N LEU A 83 -3.39 19.09 3.76
CA LEU A 83 -3.41 19.84 5.02
C LEU A 83 -2.43 21.01 5.01
N THR A 84 -1.20 20.82 4.53
CA THR A 84 -0.21 21.90 4.39
C THR A 84 -0.69 22.96 3.43
N THR A 85 -1.25 22.57 2.28
CA THR A 85 -1.78 23.53 1.30
C THR A 85 -2.95 24.34 1.85
N GLU A 86 -3.84 23.72 2.64
CA GLU A 86 -4.95 24.39 3.31
C GLU A 86 -4.45 25.39 4.36
N ASP A 87 -3.46 25.01 5.16
CA ASP A 87 -2.85 25.89 6.17
C ASP A 87 -2.12 27.09 5.54
N ASP A 88 -1.31 26.84 4.50
CA ASP A 88 -0.62 27.87 3.74
C ASP A 88 -1.62 28.88 3.13
N ASN A 89 -2.69 28.39 2.50
CA ASN A 89 -3.74 29.25 1.94
C ASN A 89 -4.48 30.04 3.03
N GLY A 90 -4.75 29.43 4.18
CA GLY A 90 -5.34 30.11 5.34
C GLY A 90 -4.45 31.27 5.82
N SER A 91 -3.14 31.04 5.92
CA SER A 91 -2.17 32.04 6.33
C SER A 91 -2.08 33.23 5.34
N LEU A 92 -2.11 32.95 4.04
CA LEU A 92 -2.10 33.97 2.98
C LEU A 92 -3.39 34.81 3.00
N SER A 93 -4.54 34.17 3.19
CA SER A 93 -5.83 34.85 3.31
C SER A 93 -5.85 35.82 4.51
N MET A 94 -5.33 35.38 5.67
CA MET A 94 -5.21 36.24 6.85
C MET A 94 -4.19 37.38 6.67
N GLY A 95 -3.11 37.15 5.91
CA GLY A 95 -2.12 38.17 5.60
C GLY A 95 -2.63 39.29 4.67
N ILE A 96 -3.63 39.00 3.83
CA ILE A 96 -4.26 39.99 2.95
C ILE A 96 -5.21 40.91 3.73
N ASP A 97 -5.88 40.41 4.77
CA ASP A 97 -6.86 41.18 5.57
C ASP A 97 -6.22 42.25 6.48
N VAL A 98 -4.90 42.16 6.73
CA VAL A 98 -4.14 43.14 7.53
C VAL A 98 -3.46 44.21 6.64
N GLY A 99 -3.55 44.09 5.31
CA GLY A 99 -2.78 44.90 4.36
C GLY A 99 -3.53 45.96 3.55
N VAL A 100 -4.86 46.09 3.67
CA VAL A 100 -5.63 47.09 2.92
C VAL A 100 -6.08 48.22 3.84
N VAL A 101 -5.15 49.11 4.16
CA VAL A 101 -5.48 50.50 4.53
C VAL A 101 -5.36 51.31 3.23
N ILE A 102 -6.51 51.58 2.59
CA ILE A 102 -6.65 52.71 1.67
C ILE A 102 -7.03 53.94 2.50
#